data_AF-A0AAP5Y5P3-F1
#
_entry.id   AF-A0AAP5Y5P3-F1
#
_cell.length_a   1.000
_cell.length_b   1.000
_cell.length_c   1.000
_cell.angle_alpha   90.00
_cell.angle_beta   90.00
_cell.angle_gamma   90.00
#
_symmetry.space_group_name_H-M   'P 1'
#
loop_
_entity.id
_entity.type
_entity.pdbx_description
1 polymer ?
#
loop_
_entity_poly.entity_id
_entity_poly.type
_entity_poly.pdbx_seq_one_letter_code
_entity_poly.pdbx_strand_id
1 'polypeptide(L)'
;MSDILLGKLATEFKTVKAMVEVYCHDHHGTKRDLCSECHELLEYAEVRLDRCPYGENKPTCNKCPIHCYKPEPKEQMRLVMRYSGPRMLLKHPILAVRHLLHEKRMVPEKPAANASNRHKRLSKQKCEE
;
A
#
# COMPACT_ATOMS: atom_id res chain seq x y z
N MET A 1 -12.51 5.66 4.94
CA MET A 1 -11.11 5.55 4.49
C MET A 1 -10.53 6.93 4.41
N SER A 2 -9.36 7.11 4.99
CA SER A 2 -8.78 8.42 5.27
C SER A 2 -8.01 8.90 4.04
N ASP A 3 -8.40 10.02 3.43
CA ASP A 3 -7.65 10.61 2.30
C ASP A 3 -6.36 11.32 2.79
N ILE A 4 -5.53 10.60 3.54
CA ILE A 4 -4.26 11.12 4.06
C ILE A 4 -3.11 10.94 3.08
N LEU A 5 -3.21 9.98 2.15
CA LEU A 5 -2.15 9.64 1.18
C LEU A 5 -2.26 10.48 -0.09
N LEU A 6 -1.13 10.95 -0.59
CA LEU A 6 -1.06 11.73 -1.82
C LEU A 6 -0.36 10.95 -2.94
N GLY A 7 -0.56 11.38 -4.19
CA GLY A 7 0.25 10.96 -5.34
C GLY A 7 0.34 9.45 -5.58
N LYS A 8 1.57 8.95 -5.72
CA LYS A 8 1.85 7.53 -5.99
C LYS A 8 1.49 6.65 -4.81
N LEU A 9 1.65 7.13 -3.57
CA LEU A 9 1.29 6.36 -2.38
C LEU A 9 -0.22 6.10 -2.31
N ALA A 10 -1.04 7.08 -2.71
CA ALA A 10 -2.48 6.88 -2.83
C ALA A 10 -2.83 5.81 -3.89
N THR A 11 -2.10 5.79 -5.01
CA THR A 11 -2.31 4.76 -6.05
C THR A 11 -1.88 3.36 -5.55
N GLU A 12 -0.76 3.29 -4.84
CA GLU A 12 -0.28 2.04 -4.25
C GLU A 12 -1.28 1.52 -3.22
N PHE A 13 -1.81 2.40 -2.37
CA PHE A 13 -2.84 2.05 -1.40
C PHE A 13 -4.13 1.54 -2.07
N LYS A 14 -4.59 2.19 -3.15
CA LYS A 14 -5.71 1.69 -3.95
C LYS A 14 -5.47 0.27 -4.48
N THR A 15 -4.24 -0.02 -4.88
CA THR A 15 -3.86 -1.37 -5.35
C THR A 15 -3.91 -2.36 -4.20
N VAL A 16 -3.31 -2.03 -3.05
CA VAL A 16 -3.35 -2.88 -1.84
C VAL A 16 -4.80 -3.12 -1.39
N LYS A 17 -5.63 -2.09 -1.37
CA LYS A 17 -7.06 -2.18 -1.04
C LYS A 17 -7.77 -3.19 -1.93
N ALA A 18 -7.65 -3.05 -3.25
CA ALA A 18 -8.28 -3.97 -4.19
C ALA A 18 -7.80 -5.42 -3.97
N MET A 19 -6.51 -5.61 -3.66
CA MET A 19 -5.97 -6.94 -3.35
C MET A 19 -6.56 -7.52 -2.06
N VAL A 20 -6.72 -6.70 -1.02
CA VAL A 20 -7.33 -7.10 0.27
C VAL A 20 -8.82 -7.43 0.07
N GLU A 21 -9.55 -6.64 -0.72
CA GLU A 21 -10.96 -6.91 -1.05
C GLU A 21 -11.13 -8.25 -1.76
N VAL A 22 -10.30 -8.53 -2.78
CA VAL A 22 -10.31 -9.84 -3.46
C VAL A 22 -10.04 -10.97 -2.49
N TYR A 23 -9.02 -10.85 -1.64
CA TYR A 23 -8.67 -11.88 -0.67
C TYR A 23 -9.79 -12.12 0.34
N CYS A 24 -10.34 -11.04 0.90
CA CYS A 24 -11.39 -11.07 1.91
C CYS A 24 -12.67 -11.71 1.39
N HIS A 25 -13.15 -11.28 0.22
CA HIS A 25 -14.38 -11.83 -0.38
C HIS A 25 -14.22 -13.32 -0.69
N ASP A 26 -13.05 -13.74 -1.20
CA ASP A 26 -12.84 -15.12 -1.63
C ASP A 26 -12.56 -16.07 -0.43
N HIS A 27 -11.89 -15.63 0.65
CA HIS A 27 -11.55 -16.48 1.80
C HIS A 27 -12.52 -16.38 2.97
N HIS A 28 -13.04 -15.19 3.24
CA HIS A 28 -13.89 -14.92 4.41
C HIS A 28 -15.38 -14.83 4.02
N GLY A 29 -15.71 -14.96 2.73
CA GLY A 29 -17.09 -15.02 2.25
C GLY A 29 -17.86 -13.70 2.35
N THR A 30 -17.16 -12.59 2.57
CA THR A 30 -17.76 -11.25 2.56
C THR A 30 -18.21 -10.86 1.15
N LYS A 31 -19.24 -10.03 1.02
CA LYS A 31 -19.84 -9.67 -0.29
C LYS A 31 -19.71 -8.20 -0.69
N ARG A 32 -19.53 -7.31 0.28
CA ARG A 32 -19.51 -5.85 0.05
C ARG A 32 -18.44 -5.18 0.89
N ASP A 33 -18.47 -5.45 2.20
CA ASP A 33 -17.56 -4.85 3.16
C ASP A 33 -16.44 -5.81 3.55
N LEU A 34 -15.29 -5.25 3.93
CA LEU A 34 -14.19 -6.02 4.50
C LEU A 34 -14.60 -6.54 5.89
N CYS A 35 -14.13 -7.74 6.25
CA CYS A 35 -14.17 -8.18 7.65
C CYS A 35 -13.26 -7.30 8.52
N SER A 36 -13.45 -7.33 9.83
CA SER A 36 -12.66 -6.56 10.81
C SER A 36 -11.15 -6.76 10.62
N GLU A 37 -10.71 -8.01 10.50
CA GLU A 37 -9.27 -8.33 10.34
C GLU A 37 -8.67 -7.73 9.06
N CYS A 38 -9.39 -7.80 7.94
CA CYS A 38 -8.93 -7.23 6.67
C CYS A 38 -8.97 -5.70 6.70
N HIS A 39 -9.91 -5.12 7.44
CA HIS A 39 -9.99 -3.68 7.66
C HIS A 39 -8.79 -3.18 8.47
N GLU A 40 -8.47 -3.84 9.59
CA GLU A 40 -7.32 -3.52 10.43
C GLU A 40 -5.99 -3.66 9.68
N LEU A 41 -5.83 -4.71 8.87
CA LEU A 41 -4.66 -4.89 8.01
C LEU A 41 -4.50 -3.72 7.02
N LEU A 42 -5.62 -3.21 6.49
CA LEU A 42 -5.62 -2.14 5.52
C LEU A 42 -5.34 -0.76 6.16
N GLU A 43 -5.92 -0.48 7.32
CA GLU A 43 -5.58 0.70 8.12
C GLU A 43 -4.10 0.70 8.52
N TYR A 44 -3.57 -0.45 8.92
CA TYR A 44 -2.15 -0.60 9.21
C TYR A 44 -1.30 -0.26 7.99
N ALA A 45 -1.66 -0.77 6.81
CA ALA A 45 -0.97 -0.46 5.56
C ALA A 45 -1.02 1.04 5.23
N GLU A 46 -2.16 1.70 5.41
CA GLU A 46 -2.33 3.14 5.20
C GLU A 46 -1.35 3.95 6.05
N VAL A 47 -1.28 3.66 7.35
CA VAL A 47 -0.37 4.33 8.30
C VAL A 47 1.10 4.08 7.94
N ARG A 48 1.45 2.87 7.49
CA ARG A 48 2.82 2.55 7.06
C ARG A 48 3.23 3.31 5.79
N LEU A 49 2.30 3.51 4.84
CA LEU A 49 2.55 4.30 3.65
C LEU A 49 2.70 5.79 3.99
N ASP A 50 1.85 6.33 4.86
CA ASP A 50 1.90 7.74 5.29
C ASP A 50 3.26 8.09 5.90
N ARG A 51 3.82 7.16 6.68
CA ARG A 51 5.10 7.32 7.38
C ARG A 51 6.32 6.79 6.62
N CYS A 52 6.16 6.37 5.36
CA CYS A 52 7.26 5.79 4.60
C CYS A 52 8.38 6.83 4.39
N PRO A 53 9.64 6.54 4.74
CA PRO A 53 10.75 7.48 4.56
C PRO A 53 11.07 7.71 3.07
N TYR A 54 10.75 6.76 2.19
CA TYR A 54 10.94 6.92 0.74
C TYR A 54 9.86 7.79 0.08
N GLY A 55 8.71 7.99 0.74
CA GLY A 55 7.61 8.79 0.20
C GLY A 55 7.19 8.37 -1.21
N GLU A 56 7.08 9.35 -2.11
CA GLU A 56 6.75 9.16 -3.53
C GLU A 56 7.77 8.32 -4.32
N ASN A 57 8.98 8.12 -3.77
CA ASN A 57 10.04 7.31 -4.37
C ASN A 57 10.09 5.91 -3.75
N LYS A 58 9.04 5.49 -3.05
CA LYS A 58 8.92 4.17 -2.44
C LYS A 58 9.13 3.06 -3.49
N PRO A 59 10.08 2.13 -3.28
CA PRO A 59 10.17 0.92 -4.09
C PRO A 59 9.01 -0.01 -3.77
N THR A 60 8.79 -1.02 -4.60
CA THR A 60 7.76 -2.04 -4.33
C THR A 60 8.06 -2.80 -3.04
N CYS A 61 7.01 -3.18 -2.31
CA CYS A 61 7.14 -3.76 -0.96
C CYS A 61 8.05 -5.00 -0.90
N ASN A 62 8.07 -5.82 -1.96
CA ASN A 62 8.93 -7.00 -2.09
C ASN A 62 10.43 -6.68 -2.21
N LYS A 63 10.78 -5.51 -2.75
CA LYS A 63 12.15 -5.03 -2.98
C LYS A 63 12.56 -3.93 -2.01
N CYS A 64 11.70 -3.59 -1.05
CA CYS A 64 11.94 -2.52 -0.12
C CYS A 64 13.08 -2.91 0.84
N PRO A 65 14.15 -2.09 0.97
CA PRO A 65 15.31 -2.43 1.79
C PRO A 65 15.06 -2.24 3.29
N ILE A 66 13.90 -1.66 3.67
CA ILE A 66 13.54 -1.41 5.06
C ILE A 66 12.46 -2.37 5.54
N HIS A 67 12.63 -2.87 6.76
CA HIS A 67 11.62 -3.65 7.46
C HIS A 67 10.60 -2.72 8.12
N CYS A 68 9.51 -2.46 7.42
CA CYS A 68 8.46 -1.56 7.90
C CYS A 68 7.28 -2.27 8.57
N TYR A 69 6.99 -3.52 8.23
CA TYR A 69 5.85 -4.25 8.82
C TYR A 69 6.31 -5.07 10.03
N LYS A 70 5.45 -5.16 11.05
CA LYS A 70 5.57 -6.17 12.10
C LYS A 70 5.44 -7.59 11.50
N PRO A 71 6.03 -8.63 12.11
CA PRO A 71 6.04 -9.98 11.54
C PRO A 71 4.65 -10.51 11.15
N GLU A 72 3.66 -10.38 12.03
CA GLU A 72 2.30 -10.89 11.84
C GLU A 72 1.54 -10.21 10.67
N PRO A 73 1.33 -8.87 10.63
CA PRO A 73 0.67 -8.23 9.49
C PRO A 73 1.49 -8.31 8.19
N LYS A 74 2.81 -8.53 8.28
CA LYS A 74 3.66 -8.81 7.10
C LYS A 74 3.29 -10.15 6.47
N GLU A 75 3.04 -11.16 7.29
CA GLU A 75 2.63 -12.48 6.81
C GLU A 75 1.23 -12.44 6.21
N GLN A 76 0.28 -11.81 6.89
CA GLN A 76 -1.07 -11.58 6.35
C GLN A 76 -1.03 -10.85 5.00
N MET A 77 -0.28 -9.74 4.92
CA MET A 77 -0.12 -9.01 3.66
C MET A 77 0.56 -9.86 2.57
N ARG A 78 1.51 -10.73 2.93
CA ARG A 78 2.12 -11.68 1.97
C ARG A 78 1.11 -12.67 1.42
N LEU A 79 0.21 -13.20 2.25
CA LEU A 79 -0.86 -14.09 1.82
C LEU A 79 -1.80 -13.38 0.84
N VAL A 80 -2.25 -12.17 1.19
CA VAL A 80 -3.06 -11.33 0.30
C VAL A 80 -2.35 -11.09 -1.04
N MET A 81 -1.08 -10.67 -0.99
CA MET A 81 -0.30 -10.38 -2.19
C MET A 81 -0.15 -11.60 -3.10
N ARG A 82 0.18 -12.76 -2.52
CA ARG A 82 0.38 -14.02 -3.25
C ARG A 82 -0.92 -14.52 -3.89
N TYR A 83 -2.04 -14.39 -3.17
CA TYR A 83 -3.33 -14.87 -3.66
C TYR A 83 -3.95 -13.92 -4.69
N SER A 84 -3.99 -12.64 -4.37
CA SER A 84 -4.69 -11.63 -5.15
C SER A 84 -3.87 -11.16 -6.34
N GLY A 85 -2.53 -11.18 -6.29
CA GLY A 85 -1.64 -10.71 -7.37
C GLY A 85 -2.00 -11.27 -8.76
N PRO A 86 -2.03 -12.60 -8.95
CA PRO A 86 -2.42 -13.20 -10.22
C PRO A 86 -3.88 -12.90 -10.61
N ARG A 87 -4.78 -12.76 -9.62
CA ARG A 87 -6.22 -12.52 -9.82
C ARG A 87 -6.54 -11.05 -10.15
N MET A 88 -5.65 -10.12 -9.81
CA MET A 88 -5.77 -8.71 -10.15
C MET A 88 -5.79 -8.48 -11.66
N LEU A 89 -5.11 -9.33 -12.46
CA LEU A 89 -5.15 -9.24 -13.91
C LEU A 89 -6.55 -9.48 -14.49
N LEU A 90 -7.36 -10.30 -13.82
CA LEU A 90 -8.73 -10.61 -14.26
C LEU A 90 -9.73 -9.53 -13.83
N LYS A 91 -9.64 -9.06 -12.57
CA LYS A 91 -10.59 -8.09 -12.01
C LYS A 91 -10.22 -6.63 -12.29
N HIS A 92 -8.93 -6.30 -12.34
CA HIS A 92 -8.40 -4.95 -12.49
C HIS A 92 -7.16 -4.91 -13.41
N PRO A 93 -7.32 -5.22 -14.71
CA PRO A 93 -6.18 -5.41 -15.62
C PRO A 93 -5.27 -4.17 -15.71
N ILE A 94 -5.83 -2.96 -15.73
CA ILE A 94 -5.06 -1.72 -15.81
C ILE A 94 -4.21 -1.50 -14.54
N LEU A 95 -4.79 -1.73 -13.36
CA LEU A 95 -4.06 -1.60 -12.08
C LEU A 95 -2.96 -2.65 -11.97
N ALA A 96 -3.25 -3.89 -12.38
CA ALA A 96 -2.29 -4.99 -12.37
C ALA A 96 -1.08 -4.71 -13.27
N VAL A 97 -1.29 -4.29 -14.52
CA VAL A 97 -0.19 -3.95 -15.44
C VAL A 97 0.64 -2.78 -14.91
N ARG A 98 -0.01 -1.72 -14.40
CA ARG A 98 0.69 -0.58 -13.79
C ARG A 98 1.54 -1.00 -12.59
N HIS A 99 1.03 -1.91 -11.75
CA HIS A 99 1.77 -2.45 -10.61
C HIS A 99 3.00 -3.23 -11.06
N LEU A 100 2.86 -4.15 -12.02
CA LEU A 100 3.97 -4.96 -12.56
C LEU A 100 5.06 -4.10 -13.21
N LEU A 101 4.68 -3.03 -13.92
CA LEU A 101 5.66 -2.07 -14.46
C LEU A 101 6.40 -1.32 -13.35
N HIS A 102 5.72 -1.02 -12.24
CA HIS A 102 6.34 -0.37 -11.08
C HIS A 102 7.36 -1.29 -10.40
N GLU A 103 7.11 -2.60 -10.34
CA GLU A 103 8.06 -3.59 -9.79
C GLU A 103 9.39 -3.64 -10.54
N LYS A 104 9.43 -3.22 -11.81
CA LYS A 104 10.68 -3.21 -12.61
C LYS A 104 11.61 -2.04 -12.29
N ARG A 105 11.18 -1.08 -11.47
CA ARG A 105 12.00 0.09 -11.12
C ARG A 105 13.15 -0.31 -10.18
N MET A 106 14.29 0.39 -10.33
CA MET A 106 15.42 0.26 -9.42
C MET A 106 15.07 0.82 -8.03
N VAL A 107 15.61 0.17 -7.00
CA VAL A 107 15.41 0.56 -5.61
C VAL A 107 16.37 1.71 -5.30
N PRO A 108 15.90 2.86 -4.80
CA PRO A 108 16.79 3.94 -4.38
C PRO A 108 17.60 3.51 -3.15
N GLU A 109 18.90 3.81 -3.11
CA GLU A 109 19.79 3.40 -2.02
C GLU A 109 19.45 4.07 -0.68
N LYS A 110 19.03 5.34 -0.69
CA LYS A 110 18.74 6.10 0.53
C LYS A 110 17.51 7.01 0.37
N PRO A 111 16.61 7.06 1.37
CA PRO A 111 15.50 8.02 1.35
C PRO A 111 16.01 9.45 1.54
N ALA A 112 15.43 10.40 0.79
CA ALA A 112 15.69 11.82 0.99
C ALA A 112 15.11 12.30 2.33
N ALA A 113 15.76 13.30 2.94
CA ALA A 113 15.26 13.90 4.17
C ALA A 113 13.84 14.46 3.95
N ASN A 114 12.95 14.29 4.93
CA ASN A 114 11.59 14.84 4.91
C ASN A 114 10.69 14.38 3.73
N ALA A 115 11.04 13.28 3.07
CA ALA A 115 10.29 12.79 1.90
C ALA A 115 8.95 12.11 2.23
N SER A 116 8.69 11.78 3.49
CA SER A 116 7.47 11.07 3.90
C SER A 116 6.19 11.88 3.66
N ASN A 117 5.10 11.18 3.33
CA ASN A 117 3.81 11.82 3.09
C ASN A 117 3.30 12.58 4.33
N ARG A 118 3.49 12.00 5.52
CA ARG A 118 3.20 12.65 6.80
C ARG A 118 3.89 14.00 6.92
N HIS A 119 5.19 14.07 6.61
CA HIS A 119 5.93 15.33 6.70
C HIS A 119 5.35 16.36 5.74
N LYS A 120 5.11 15.97 4.48
CA LYS A 120 4.53 16.85 3.46
C LYS A 120 3.16 17.39 3.87
N ARG A 121 2.27 16.53 4.36
CA ARG A 121 0.91 16.93 4.78
C ARG A 121 0.93 17.89 5.97
N LEU A 122 1.74 17.60 6.99
CA LEU A 122 1.91 18.50 8.15
C LEU A 122 2.55 19.84 7.76
N SER A 123 3.54 19.83 6.86
CA SER A 123 4.16 21.06 6.36
C SER A 123 3.18 21.93 5.58
N LYS A 124 2.29 21.31 4.79
CA LYS A 124 1.26 22.00 4.02
C LYS A 124 0.23 22.66 4.94
N GLN A 125 -0.25 21.94 5.95
CA GLN A 125 -1.18 22.49 6.96
C GLN A 125 -0.60 23.71 7.67
N LYS A 126 0.71 23.68 8.01
CA LYS A 126 1.40 24.80 8.66
C LYS A 126 1.59 26.03 7.76
N CYS A 127 1.61 25.87 6.44
CA CYS A 127 1.71 27.00 5.50
C CYS A 127 0.35 27.62 5.15
N GLU A 128 -0.74 26.92 5.45
CA GLU A 128 -2.12 27.37 5.21
C GLU A 128 -2.72 28.12 6.42
N GLU A 129 -2.04 28.08 7.58
CA GLU A 129 -2.30 28.87 8.79
C GLU A 129 -1.41 30.13 8.85
#